data_AF-A0AAV4GHH1-F1
#
_entry.id   AF-A0AAV4GHH1-F1
#
_cell.length_a   1.000
_cell.length_b   1.000
_cell.length_c   1.000
_cell.angle_alpha   90.00
_cell.angle_beta   90.00
_cell.angle_gamma   90.00
#
_symmetry.space_group_name_H-M   'P 1'
#
loop_
_entity.id
_entity.type
_entity.pdbx_description
1 polymer ?
#
loop_
_entity_poly.entity_id
_entity_poly.type
_entity_poly.pdbx_seq_one_letter_code
_entity_poly.pdbx_strand_id
1 'polypeptide(L)'
;MNSAVVLIVLVVISAAAAEVVVVVLATVAVPSSSTVVVVVVVVVLVVVVVVVVVVVVVVSVAVVELVVVVIVVAVVIVILVVAVVVAAVVVVVVSVVVFFVIVAVIVVEVVVVVVVVVVVVVVVVVVVVVVVVVETSFSSVVVELVVVVVVVVVVVVVVVVVVVVLVAVVVVVVEILVVEGVIIIINV
;
A
#
# COMPACT_ATOMS: atom_id res chain seq x y z
N MET A 1 -29.85 -14.95 15.00
CA MET A 1 -29.50 -15.63 16.27
C MET A 1 -30.00 -14.85 17.48
N ASN A 2 -29.80 -13.53 17.56
CA ASN A 2 -30.27 -12.72 18.69
C ASN A 2 -31.80 -12.70 18.86
N SER A 3 -32.58 -12.71 17.77
CA SER A 3 -34.05 -12.73 17.85
C SER A 3 -34.62 -14.05 18.41
N ALA A 4 -33.96 -15.18 18.15
CA ALA A 4 -34.40 -16.50 18.63
C ALA A 4 -34.12 -16.70 20.12
N VAL A 5 -32.96 -16.22 20.60
CA VAL A 5 -32.59 -16.32 22.03
C VAL A 5 -33.49 -15.44 22.89
N VAL A 6 -33.78 -14.21 22.44
CA VAL A 6 -34.71 -13.29 23.14
C VAL A 6 -36.11 -13.91 23.25
N LEU A 7 -36.60 -14.54 22.18
CA LEU A 7 -37.92 -15.17 22.16
C LEU A 7 -38.01 -16.36 23.14
N ILE A 8 -36.98 -17.19 23.22
CA ILE A 8 -36.92 -18.33 24.17
C ILE A 8 -36.90 -17.83 25.62
N VAL A 9 -36.11 -16.80 25.91
CA VAL A 9 -36.02 -16.20 27.25
C VAL A 9 -37.39 -15.64 27.68
N LEU A 10 -38.09 -14.93 26.79
CA LEU A 10 -39.42 -14.39 27.07
C LEU A 10 -40.44 -15.49 27.36
N VAL A 11 -40.44 -16.58 26.57
CA VAL A 11 -41.35 -17.72 26.76
C VAL A 11 -41.13 -18.39 28.12
N VAL A 12 -39.87 -18.60 28.52
CA VAL A 12 -39.53 -19.21 29.83
C VAL A 12 -39.98 -18.32 30.99
N ILE A 13 -39.75 -17.00 30.90
CA ILE A 13 -40.18 -16.04 31.93
C ILE A 13 -41.71 -15.99 32.03
N SER A 14 -42.42 -15.98 30.90
CA SER A 14 -43.89 -16.01 30.88
C SER A 14 -44.46 -17.30 31.45
N ALA A 15 -43.85 -18.45 31.19
CA ALA A 15 -44.25 -19.73 31.75
C ALA A 15 -44.08 -19.76 33.28
N ALA A 16 -42.91 -19.33 33.78
CA ALA A 16 -42.64 -19.26 35.22
C ALA A 16 -43.59 -18.28 35.95
N ALA A 17 -43.89 -17.13 35.34
CA ALA A 17 -44.85 -16.18 35.88
C ALA A 17 -46.27 -16.78 35.96
N ALA A 18 -46.68 -17.56 34.95
CA ALA A 18 -47.99 -18.20 34.92
C ALA A 18 -48.16 -19.27 36.02
N GLU A 19 -47.15 -20.13 36.23
CA GLU A 19 -47.18 -21.14 37.29
C GLU A 19 -47.32 -20.52 38.69
N VAL A 20 -46.62 -19.41 38.94
CA VAL A 20 -46.68 -18.69 40.22
C VAL A 20 -48.08 -18.11 40.46
N VAL A 21 -48.71 -17.51 39.45
CA VAL A 21 -50.08 -16.99 39.56
C VAL A 21 -51.07 -18.10 39.93
N VAL A 22 -50.94 -19.29 39.32
CA VAL A 22 -51.82 -20.44 39.60
C VAL A 22 -51.65 -20.95 41.03
N VAL A 23 -50.41 -21.08 41.53
CA VAL A 23 -50.13 -21.51 42.91
C VAL A 23 -50.65 -20.50 43.94
N VAL A 24 -50.50 -19.20 43.66
CA VAL A 24 -51.02 -18.13 44.54
C VAL A 24 -52.55 -18.15 44.61
N LEU A 25 -53.25 -18.29 43.49
CA LEU A 25 -54.71 -18.35 43.47
C LEU A 25 -55.26 -19.56 44.23
N ALA A 26 -54.60 -20.73 44.11
CA ALA A 26 -55.00 -21.95 44.81
C ALA A 26 -54.80 -21.85 46.33
N THR A 27 -53.77 -21.14 46.80
CA THR A 27 -53.44 -21.00 48.23
C THR A 27 -54.25 -19.92 48.94
N VAL A 28 -54.70 -18.89 48.23
CA VAL A 28 -55.59 -17.82 48.75
C VAL A 28 -56.97 -18.35 49.15
N ALA A 29 -57.40 -19.49 48.60
CA ALA A 29 -58.70 -20.10 48.86
C ALA A 29 -58.83 -20.76 50.27
N VAL A 30 -57.75 -20.90 51.03
CA VAL A 30 -57.77 -21.44 52.41
C VAL A 30 -57.17 -20.42 53.38
N PRO A 31 -58.00 -19.60 54.07
CA PRO A 31 -57.50 -18.52 54.90
C PRO A 31 -57.05 -19.03 56.28
N SER A 32 -55.75 -19.21 56.46
CA SER A 32 -55.11 -19.31 57.76
C SER A 32 -53.95 -18.30 57.83
N SER A 33 -53.57 -17.84 59.01
CA SER A 33 -52.48 -16.87 59.17
C SER A 33 -51.14 -17.37 58.62
N SER A 34 -50.95 -18.69 58.51
CA SER A 34 -49.79 -19.31 57.89
C SER A 34 -49.81 -19.30 56.36
N THR A 35 -50.97 -19.28 55.69
CA THR A 35 -51.05 -19.26 54.21
C THR A 35 -50.69 -17.88 53.62
N VAL A 36 -51.04 -16.78 54.30
CA VAL A 36 -50.68 -15.41 53.87
C VAL A 36 -49.16 -15.18 53.88
N VAL A 37 -48.47 -15.65 54.93
CA VAL A 37 -47.00 -15.51 55.04
C VAL A 37 -46.29 -16.29 53.93
N VAL A 38 -46.74 -17.51 53.63
CA VAL A 38 -46.17 -18.34 52.56
C VAL A 38 -46.37 -17.68 51.18
N VAL A 39 -47.55 -17.14 50.90
CA VAL A 39 -47.84 -16.45 49.62
C VAL A 39 -46.96 -15.21 49.47
N VAL A 40 -46.84 -14.37 50.50
CA VAL A 40 -45.99 -13.16 50.45
C VAL A 40 -44.52 -13.54 50.25
N VAL A 41 -44.03 -14.56 50.96
CA VAL A 41 -42.65 -15.03 50.79
C VAL A 41 -42.42 -15.60 49.38
N VAL A 42 -43.34 -16.40 48.84
CA VAL A 42 -43.24 -16.95 47.48
C VAL A 42 -43.30 -15.85 46.42
N VAL A 43 -44.20 -14.87 46.55
CA VAL A 43 -44.30 -13.75 45.61
C VAL A 43 -43.04 -12.87 45.67
N VAL A 44 -42.55 -12.55 46.87
CA VAL A 44 -41.29 -11.79 47.03
C VAL A 44 -40.12 -12.57 46.45
N LEU A 45 -40.02 -13.87 46.71
CA LEU A 45 -38.97 -14.72 46.15
C LEU A 45 -39.05 -14.78 44.62
N VAL A 46 -40.24 -14.91 44.03
CA VAL A 46 -40.42 -14.93 42.57
C VAL A 46 -40.07 -13.59 41.95
N VAL A 47 -40.51 -12.48 42.54
CA VAL A 47 -40.17 -11.12 42.04
C VAL A 47 -38.66 -10.91 42.11
N VAL A 48 -38.01 -11.30 43.20
CA VAL A 48 -36.55 -11.22 43.34
C VAL A 48 -35.86 -12.09 42.29
N VAL A 49 -36.31 -13.33 42.07
CA VAL A 49 -35.72 -14.22 41.06
C VAL A 49 -35.92 -13.66 39.64
N VAL A 50 -37.10 -13.15 39.30
CA VAL A 50 -37.38 -12.55 37.99
C VAL A 50 -36.53 -11.30 37.77
N VAL A 51 -36.44 -10.41 38.76
CA VAL A 51 -35.60 -9.20 38.67
C VAL A 51 -34.13 -9.58 38.52
N VAL A 52 -33.62 -10.55 39.28
CA VAL A 52 -32.24 -11.03 39.17
C VAL A 52 -31.99 -11.64 37.79
N VAL A 53 -32.89 -12.48 37.27
CA VAL A 53 -32.76 -13.08 35.93
C VAL A 53 -32.78 -12.02 34.84
N VAL A 54 -33.69 -11.05 34.90
CA VAL A 54 -33.76 -9.96 33.91
C VAL A 54 -32.50 -9.10 33.94
N VAL A 55 -32.02 -8.73 35.14
CA VAL A 55 -30.77 -7.96 35.29
C VAL A 55 -29.58 -8.74 34.74
N VAL A 56 -29.45 -10.04 35.06
CA VAL A 56 -28.37 -10.89 34.55
C VAL A 56 -28.43 -11.02 33.02
N VAL A 57 -29.61 -11.17 32.42
CA VAL A 57 -29.77 -11.26 30.96
C VAL A 57 -29.40 -9.93 30.29
N VAL A 58 -29.88 -8.79 30.80
CA VAL A 58 -29.57 -7.47 30.22
C VAL A 58 -28.07 -7.15 30.32
N VAL A 59 -27.45 -7.41 31.49
CA VAL A 59 -26.00 -7.25 31.67
C VAL A 59 -25.23 -8.19 30.74
N SER A 60 -25.65 -9.46 30.60
CA SER A 60 -25.00 -10.43 29.71
C SER A 60 -25.09 -10.03 28.25
N VAL A 61 -26.25 -9.54 27.79
CA VAL A 61 -26.43 -9.06 26.40
C VAL A 61 -25.57 -7.82 26.15
N ALA A 62 -25.53 -6.87 27.08
CA ALA A 62 -24.69 -5.68 26.97
C ALA A 62 -23.19 -6.03 26.93
N VAL A 63 -22.74 -6.99 27.75
CA VAL A 63 -21.35 -7.47 27.73
C VAL A 63 -21.02 -8.17 26.42
N VAL A 64 -21.90 -9.03 25.91
CA VAL A 64 -21.68 -9.73 24.62
C VAL A 64 -21.64 -8.74 23.46
N GLU A 65 -22.55 -7.76 23.41
CA GLU A 65 -22.57 -6.72 22.38
C GLU A 65 -21.29 -5.87 22.41
N LEU A 66 -20.86 -5.45 23.60
CA LEU A 66 -19.62 -4.69 23.78
C LEU A 66 -18.39 -5.49 23.31
N VAL A 67 -18.32 -6.79 23.64
CA VAL A 67 -17.22 -7.68 23.21
C VAL A 67 -17.21 -7.82 21.68
N VAL A 68 -18.37 -7.99 21.05
CA VAL A 68 -18.45 -8.10 19.58
C VAL A 68 -17.99 -6.81 18.90
N VAL A 69 -18.41 -5.64 19.39
CA VAL A 69 -17.99 -4.34 18.83
C VAL A 69 -16.47 -4.16 18.97
N VAL A 70 -15.89 -4.46 20.13
CA VAL A 70 -14.44 -4.36 20.34
C VAL A 70 -13.67 -5.29 19.40
N ILE A 71 -14.12 -6.54 19.22
CA ILE A 71 -13.47 -7.49 18.31
C ILE A 71 -13.56 -7.01 16.85
N VAL A 72 -14.74 -6.55 16.40
CA VAL A 72 -14.91 -6.05 15.02
C VAL A 72 -14.04 -4.82 14.78
N VAL A 73 -14.01 -3.86 15.71
CA VAL A 73 -13.15 -2.67 15.62
C VAL A 73 -11.68 -3.07 15.58
N ALA A 74 -11.24 -4.00 16.45
CA ALA A 74 -9.87 -4.49 16.45
C ALA A 74 -9.49 -5.16 15.12
N VAL A 75 -10.37 -6.00 14.57
CA VAL A 75 -10.16 -6.66 13.28
C VAL A 75 -10.06 -5.62 12.14
N VAL A 76 -10.94 -4.63 12.12
CA VAL A 76 -10.90 -3.54 11.11
C VAL A 76 -9.59 -2.77 11.22
N ILE A 77 -9.16 -2.41 12.43
CA ILE A 77 -7.88 -1.71 12.64
C ILE A 77 -6.70 -2.57 12.17
N VAL A 78 -6.69 -3.86 12.49
CA VAL A 78 -5.62 -4.78 12.04
C VAL A 78 -5.58 -4.86 10.52
N ILE A 79 -6.73 -5.01 9.85
CA ILE A 79 -6.80 -5.05 8.38
C ILE A 79 -6.29 -3.74 7.77
N LEU A 80 -6.69 -2.58 8.33
CA LEU A 80 -6.21 -1.28 7.87
C LEU A 80 -4.70 -1.12 8.05
N VAL A 81 -4.15 -1.52 9.21
CA VAL A 81 -2.71 -1.48 9.48
C VAL A 81 -1.94 -2.38 8.51
N VAL A 82 -2.40 -3.61 8.29
CA VAL A 82 -1.77 -4.54 7.34
C VAL A 82 -1.80 -3.96 5.93
N ALA A 83 -2.92 -3.39 5.48
CA ALA A 83 -3.02 -2.77 4.17
C ALA A 83 -2.04 -1.60 4.00
N VAL A 84 -1.91 -0.73 5.00
CA VAL A 84 -0.95 0.39 4.99
C VAL A 84 0.49 -0.12 4.95
N VAL A 85 0.83 -1.13 5.75
CA VAL A 85 2.17 -1.73 5.77
C VAL A 85 2.51 -2.35 4.40
N VAL A 86 1.58 -3.11 3.81
CA VAL A 86 1.78 -3.72 2.49
C VAL A 86 1.95 -2.64 1.42
N ALA A 87 1.10 -1.61 1.41
CA ALA A 87 1.24 -0.49 0.47
C ALA A 87 2.59 0.22 0.63
N ALA A 88 3.01 0.52 1.86
CA ALA A 88 4.30 1.14 2.13
C ALA A 88 5.47 0.27 1.64
N VAL A 89 5.43 -1.05 1.87
CA VAL A 89 6.46 -1.98 1.37
C VAL A 89 6.50 -1.97 -0.16
N VAL A 90 5.35 -1.99 -0.83
CA VAL A 90 5.29 -1.92 -2.30
C VAL A 90 5.89 -0.62 -2.81
N VAL A 91 5.55 0.51 -2.21
CA VAL A 91 6.12 1.83 -2.55
C VAL A 91 7.65 1.86 -2.37
N VAL A 92 8.15 1.31 -1.26
CA VAL A 92 9.60 1.20 -1.02
C VAL A 92 10.27 0.32 -2.08
N VAL A 93 9.70 -0.85 -2.41
CA VAL A 93 10.27 -1.73 -3.43
C VAL A 93 10.29 -1.06 -4.80
N VAL A 94 9.19 -0.41 -5.22
CA VAL A 94 9.13 0.28 -6.51
C VAL A 94 10.14 1.42 -6.57
N SER A 95 10.23 2.25 -5.52
CA SER A 95 11.21 3.34 -5.48
C SER A 95 12.66 2.84 -5.55
N VAL A 96 12.98 1.73 -4.90
CA VAL A 96 14.30 1.09 -4.98
C VAL A 96 14.60 0.60 -6.40
N VAL A 97 13.64 -0.05 -7.07
CA VAL A 97 13.80 -0.52 -8.46
C VAL A 97 14.02 0.66 -9.40
N VAL A 98 13.21 1.71 -9.28
CA VAL A 98 13.34 2.95 -10.09
C VAL A 98 14.72 3.58 -9.88
N PHE A 99 15.20 3.65 -8.63
CA PHE A 99 16.53 4.17 -8.32
C PHE A 99 17.64 3.38 -9.02
N PHE A 100 17.59 2.04 -8.99
CA PHE A 100 18.59 1.22 -9.68
C PHE A 100 18.55 1.38 -11.21
N VAL A 101 17.36 1.53 -11.80
CA VAL A 101 17.22 1.78 -13.25
C VAL A 101 17.86 3.11 -13.62
N ILE A 102 17.57 4.19 -12.88
CA ILE A 102 18.18 5.51 -13.12
C ILE A 102 19.69 5.45 -13.02
N VAL A 103 20.22 4.83 -11.97
CA VAL A 103 21.67 4.70 -11.76
C VAL A 103 22.31 3.91 -12.91
N ALA A 104 21.69 2.81 -13.33
CA ALA A 104 22.20 2.00 -14.43
C ALA A 104 22.25 2.79 -15.74
N VAL A 105 21.24 3.59 -16.06
CA VAL A 105 21.27 4.39 -17.28
C VAL A 105 22.34 5.48 -17.21
N ILE A 106 22.42 6.24 -16.11
CA ILE A 106 23.45 7.27 -15.96
C ILE A 106 24.85 6.68 -16.16
N VAL A 107 25.11 5.47 -15.65
CA VAL A 107 26.39 4.78 -15.86
C VAL A 107 26.60 4.47 -17.36
N VAL A 108 25.59 3.96 -18.06
CA VAL A 108 25.68 3.69 -19.50
C VAL A 108 25.96 4.97 -20.28
N GLU A 109 25.25 6.06 -19.98
CA GLU A 109 25.46 7.34 -20.65
C GLU A 109 26.88 7.87 -20.46
N VAL A 110 27.40 7.84 -19.23
CA VAL A 110 28.77 8.25 -18.94
C VAL A 110 29.77 7.40 -19.73
N VAL A 111 29.56 6.08 -19.79
CA VAL A 111 30.43 5.19 -20.57
C VAL A 111 30.38 5.54 -22.05
N VAL A 112 29.19 5.79 -22.62
CA VAL A 112 29.03 6.18 -24.03
C VAL A 112 29.76 7.51 -24.29
N VAL A 113 29.60 8.51 -23.43
CA VAL A 113 30.28 9.81 -23.56
C VAL A 113 31.79 9.62 -23.53
N VAL A 114 32.33 8.83 -22.59
CA VAL A 114 33.76 8.55 -22.51
C VAL A 114 34.26 7.87 -23.77
N VAL A 115 33.55 6.86 -24.29
CA VAL A 115 33.92 6.17 -25.53
C VAL A 115 33.94 7.14 -26.71
N VAL A 116 32.91 7.99 -26.85
CA VAL A 116 32.85 9.00 -27.92
C VAL A 116 34.02 9.97 -27.83
N VAL A 117 34.33 10.48 -26.62
CA VAL A 117 35.47 11.38 -26.42
C VAL A 117 36.78 10.70 -26.81
N VAL A 118 37.00 9.45 -26.39
CA VAL A 118 38.21 8.68 -26.76
C VAL A 118 38.30 8.52 -28.27
N VAL A 119 37.20 8.15 -28.94
CA VAL A 119 37.17 8.01 -30.41
C VAL A 119 37.51 9.33 -31.09
N VAL A 120 36.92 10.44 -30.65
CA VAL A 120 37.21 11.78 -31.20
C VAL A 120 38.69 12.13 -31.03
N VAL A 121 39.26 11.92 -29.85
CA VAL A 121 40.69 12.17 -29.59
C VAL A 121 41.58 11.33 -30.51
N VAL A 122 41.29 10.03 -30.64
CA VAL A 122 42.04 9.14 -31.53
C VAL A 122 41.95 9.63 -32.99
N VAL A 123 40.77 9.99 -33.47
CA VAL A 123 40.59 10.49 -34.84
C VAL A 123 41.36 11.79 -35.04
N VAL A 124 41.30 12.73 -34.11
CA VAL A 124 42.06 13.98 -34.18
C VAL A 124 43.57 13.71 -34.25
N VAL A 125 44.09 12.82 -33.40
CA VAL A 125 45.51 12.43 -33.43
C VAL A 125 45.89 11.82 -34.77
N VAL A 126 45.09 10.89 -35.30
CA VAL A 126 45.34 10.26 -36.61
C VAL A 126 45.34 11.31 -37.71
N VAL A 127 44.37 12.22 -37.72
CA VAL A 127 44.28 13.31 -38.70
C VAL A 127 45.53 14.18 -38.66
N VAL A 128 45.97 14.61 -37.47
CA VAL A 128 47.16 15.44 -37.32
C VAL A 128 48.40 14.72 -37.84
N VAL A 129 48.58 13.44 -37.51
CA VAL A 129 49.71 12.64 -37.99
C VAL A 129 49.70 12.52 -39.51
N VAL A 130 48.54 12.25 -40.11
CA VAL A 130 48.38 12.14 -41.57
C VAL A 130 48.74 13.47 -42.26
N VAL A 131 48.24 14.60 -41.73
CA VAL A 131 48.54 15.92 -42.29
C VAL A 131 50.04 16.19 -42.27
N VAL A 132 50.72 15.98 -41.13
CA VAL A 132 52.17 16.22 -41.00
C VAL A 132 52.97 15.32 -41.95
N VAL A 133 52.61 14.04 -42.08
CA VAL A 133 53.30 13.11 -42.98
C VAL A 133 53.11 13.53 -44.44
N VAL A 134 51.92 13.97 -44.84
CA VAL A 134 51.65 14.39 -46.22
C VAL A 134 52.32 15.71 -46.58
N GLU A 135 52.29 16.70 -45.68
CA GLU A 135 52.95 18.01 -45.88
C GLU A 135 54.45 17.86 -46.13
N THR A 136 55.09 16.87 -45.51
CA THR A 136 56.53 16.63 -45.64
C THR A 136 56.92 15.88 -46.90
N SER A 137 55.97 15.26 -47.63
CA SER A 137 56.29 14.25 -48.64
C SER A 137 55.76 14.49 -50.07
N PHE A 138 54.82 15.42 -50.30
CA PHE A 138 54.17 15.57 -51.60
C PHE A 138 54.16 17.00 -52.18
N SER A 139 53.81 17.11 -53.48
CA SER A 139 53.56 18.38 -54.17
C SER A 139 52.15 18.93 -53.87
N SER A 140 51.95 20.23 -54.11
CA SER A 140 50.78 21.01 -53.68
C SER A 140 49.39 20.45 -54.06
N VAL A 141 49.29 19.67 -55.15
CA VAL A 141 48.01 19.09 -55.61
C VAL A 141 47.53 17.93 -54.72
N VAL A 142 48.45 17.09 -54.25
CA VAL A 142 48.10 15.97 -53.35
C VAL A 142 47.72 16.50 -51.96
N VAL A 143 48.40 17.56 -51.51
CA VAL A 143 48.10 18.25 -50.25
C VAL A 143 46.68 18.79 -50.26
N GLU A 144 46.25 19.44 -51.35
CA GLU A 144 44.90 19.99 -51.47
C GLU A 144 43.82 18.90 -51.35
N LEU A 145 43.99 17.77 -52.04
CA LEU A 145 43.03 16.65 -51.97
C LEU A 145 42.98 16.04 -50.55
N VAL A 146 44.12 15.87 -49.89
CA VAL A 146 44.20 15.33 -48.52
C VAL A 146 43.49 16.25 -47.53
N VAL A 147 43.67 17.57 -47.66
CA VAL A 147 42.98 18.55 -46.82
C VAL A 147 41.47 18.43 -46.97
N VAL A 148 40.95 18.27 -48.20
CA VAL A 148 39.51 18.07 -48.42
C VAL A 148 39.00 16.80 -47.74
N VAL A 149 39.72 15.68 -47.89
CA VAL A 149 39.33 14.41 -47.24
C VAL A 149 39.35 14.53 -45.72
N VAL A 150 40.38 15.15 -45.16
CA VAL A 150 40.50 15.41 -43.72
C VAL A 150 39.32 16.27 -43.22
N VAL A 151 39.00 17.35 -43.92
CA VAL A 151 37.88 18.22 -43.57
C VAL A 151 36.57 17.45 -43.60
N VAL A 152 36.33 16.62 -44.62
CA VAL A 152 35.12 15.77 -44.69
C VAL A 152 35.06 14.79 -43.52
N VAL A 153 36.17 14.12 -43.19
CA VAL A 153 36.24 13.19 -42.05
C VAL A 153 35.94 13.92 -40.74
N VAL A 154 36.54 15.10 -40.51
CA VAL A 154 36.28 15.91 -39.31
C VAL A 154 34.81 16.32 -39.25
N VAL A 155 34.21 16.77 -40.35
CA VAL A 155 32.79 17.14 -40.39
C VAL A 155 31.90 15.93 -40.07
N VAL A 156 32.18 14.76 -40.65
CA VAL A 156 31.41 13.53 -40.36
C VAL A 156 31.51 13.16 -38.88
N VAL A 157 32.71 13.22 -38.30
CA VAL A 157 32.93 12.92 -36.86
C VAL A 157 32.16 13.90 -35.99
N VAL A 158 32.22 15.20 -36.30
CA VAL A 158 31.46 16.24 -35.58
C VAL A 158 29.95 15.97 -35.66
N VAL A 159 29.42 15.64 -36.84
CA VAL A 159 28.00 15.29 -37.00
C VAL A 159 27.63 14.07 -36.17
N VAL A 160 28.45 13.00 -36.19
CA VAL A 160 28.21 11.80 -35.37
C VAL A 160 28.20 12.14 -33.88
N VAL A 161 29.16 12.93 -33.41
CA VAL A 161 29.21 13.39 -32.01
C VAL A 161 27.96 14.17 -31.64
N VAL A 162 27.53 15.11 -32.48
CA VAL A 162 26.30 15.90 -32.25
C VAL A 162 25.08 14.99 -32.18
N VAL A 163 24.94 14.02 -33.09
CA VAL A 163 23.82 13.06 -33.06
C VAL A 163 23.83 12.22 -31.78
N VAL A 164 24.99 11.71 -31.37
CA VAL A 164 25.08 10.92 -30.12
C VAL A 164 24.74 11.78 -28.90
N VAL A 165 25.21 13.02 -28.85
CA VAL A 165 24.86 13.97 -27.78
C VAL A 165 23.35 14.26 -27.77
N LEU A 166 22.73 14.50 -28.93
CA LEU A 166 21.29 14.73 -29.03
C LEU A 166 20.48 13.50 -28.58
N VAL A 167 20.88 12.30 -28.99
CA VAL A 167 20.23 11.06 -28.57
C VAL A 167 20.35 10.87 -27.06
N ALA A 168 21.54 11.09 -26.49
CA ALA A 168 21.75 11.02 -25.04
C ALA A 168 20.83 12.02 -24.31
N VAL A 169 20.75 13.27 -24.76
CA VAL A 169 19.85 14.27 -24.17
C VAL A 169 18.38 13.82 -24.24
N VAL A 170 17.93 13.25 -25.35
CA VAL A 170 16.55 12.73 -25.47
C VAL A 170 16.31 11.58 -24.50
N VAL A 171 17.26 10.66 -24.35
CA VAL A 171 17.18 9.54 -23.40
C VAL A 171 17.06 10.07 -21.97
N VAL A 172 17.94 10.98 -21.55
CA VAL A 172 17.87 11.65 -20.23
C VAL A 172 16.49 12.26 -20.01
N VAL A 173 15.96 13.01 -20.99
CA VAL A 173 14.66 13.69 -20.83
C VAL A 173 13.52 12.68 -20.70
N VAL A 174 13.48 11.65 -21.54
CA VAL A 174 12.46 10.60 -21.47
C VAL A 174 12.52 9.90 -20.11
N GLU A 175 13.71 9.63 -19.60
CA GLU A 175 13.88 8.98 -18.30
C GLU A 175 13.43 9.85 -17.15
N ILE A 176 13.78 11.13 -17.14
CA ILE A 176 13.29 12.07 -16.14
C ILE A 176 11.76 12.09 -16.14
N LEU A 177 11.12 12.15 -17.31
CA LEU A 177 9.65 12.14 -17.42
C LEU A 177 9.03 10.83 -16.91
N VAL A 178 9.65 9.69 -17.20
CA VAL A 178 9.17 8.37 -16.73
C VAL A 178 9.32 8.27 -15.21
N VAL A 179 10.45 8.73 -14.67
CA VAL A 179 10.74 8.71 -13.22
C VAL A 179 9.81 9.64 -12.48
N GLU A 180 9.64 10.88 -12.94
CA GLU A 180 8.69 11.85 -12.37
C GLU A 180 7.27 11.31 -12.45
N GLY A 181 6.86 10.71 -13.58
CA GLY A 181 5.56 10.07 -13.72
C GLY A 181 5.34 8.96 -12.69
N VAL A 182 6.33 8.10 -12.46
CA VAL A 182 6.26 7.04 -11.44
C VAL A 182 6.20 7.63 -10.02
N ILE A 183 6.98 8.68 -9.74
CA ILE A 183 6.97 9.37 -8.44
C ILE A 183 5.60 10.03 -8.17
N ILE A 184 4.97 10.63 -9.19
CA ILE A 184 3.64 11.21 -9.08
C ILE A 184 2.60 10.13 -8.76
N ILE A 185 2.62 9.00 -9.48
CA ILE A 185 1.70 7.87 -9.25
C ILE A 185 1.85 7.30 -7.83
N ILE A 186 3.06 7.31 -7.27
CA ILE A 186 3.32 6.80 -5.92
C ILE A 186 2.85 7.76 -4.82
N ASN A 187 2.87 9.08 -5.06
CA ASN A 187 2.50 10.08 -4.07
C ASN A 187 0.99 10.35 -3.99
N VAL A 188 0.23 10.06 -5.06
CA VAL A 188 -1.25 10.18 -5.10
C VAL A 188 -1.90 8.97 -4.45
#